data_AF-A0A015KMC6-F1
#
_entry.id   AF-A0A015KMC6-F1
#
_cell.length_a   1.000
_cell.length_b   1.000
_cell.length_c   1.000
_cell.angle_alpha   90.00
_cell.angle_beta   90.00
_cell.angle_gamma   90.00
#
_symmetry.space_group_name_H-M   'P 1'
#
loop_
_entity.id
_entity.type
_entity.pdbx_description
1 polymer ?
#
loop_
_entity_poly.entity_id
_entity_poly.type
_entity_poly.pdbx_seq_one_letter_code
_entity_poly.pdbx_strand_id
1 'polypeptide(L)'
;MVKEFESSINEKDFILQGIKEGLRLDNRDIYDFRQLGITFGPDYGRSEVTLGNTRVLAKVSCEVMRPYQDRPAEGMITLSTEMSPMAFPSVEPGRPSEEEILVSRILEKAIKRSRAIDTEGLCIVANEKVWSIRVDIHFLDHDGNIIDAACIAAISALAHFRRPDITVIGEEVTIVLSKNLLFEIYASVLLELTNIYLLAFN
;
A
#
# COMPACT_ATOMS: atom_id res chain seq x y z
N MET A 1 -1.91 -7.86 -29.29
CA MET A 1 -2.89 -8.18 -28.24
C MET A 1 -2.32 -9.36 -27.47
N VAL A 2 -1.73 -9.10 -26.30
CA VAL A 2 -1.15 -10.18 -25.49
C VAL A 2 -2.33 -10.98 -24.94
N LYS A 3 -2.40 -12.25 -25.34
CA LYS A 3 -3.53 -13.13 -25.07
C LYS A 3 -3.51 -13.49 -23.58
N GLU A 4 -4.66 -13.41 -22.91
CA GLU A 4 -4.83 -13.96 -21.56
C GLU A 4 -4.39 -15.43 -21.53
N PHE A 5 -3.79 -15.84 -20.42
CA PHE A 5 -3.28 -17.20 -20.25
C PHE A 5 -4.46 -18.17 -20.12
N GLU A 6 -4.80 -18.86 -21.21
CA GLU A 6 -5.80 -19.94 -21.18
C GLU A 6 -5.15 -21.22 -20.64
N SER A 7 -5.52 -21.61 -19.42
CA SER A 7 -5.05 -22.86 -18.81
C SER A 7 -5.67 -24.10 -19.47
N SER A 8 -4.88 -25.16 -19.57
CA SER A 8 -5.29 -26.44 -20.14
C SER A 8 -6.34 -27.13 -19.26
N ILE A 9 -7.19 -27.96 -19.88
CA ILE A 9 -8.20 -28.75 -19.15
C ILE A 9 -7.54 -29.66 -18.11
N ASN A 10 -6.43 -30.32 -18.48
CA ASN A 10 -5.69 -31.20 -17.58
C ASN A 10 -5.13 -30.47 -16.36
N GLU A 11 -4.70 -29.21 -16.53
CA GLU A 11 -4.14 -28.40 -15.45
C GLU A 11 -5.23 -28.01 -14.45
N LYS A 12 -6.41 -27.62 -14.96
CA LYS A 12 -7.58 -27.33 -14.12
C LYS A 12 -8.01 -28.56 -13.33
N ASP A 13 -8.13 -29.72 -13.98
CA ASP A 13 -8.56 -30.96 -13.33
C ASP A 13 -7.54 -31.42 -12.28
N PHE A 14 -6.25 -31.28 -12.56
CA PHE A 14 -5.17 -31.60 -11.61
C PHE A 14 -5.22 -30.71 -10.36
N ILE A 15 -5.35 -29.40 -10.53
CA ILE A 15 -5.45 -28.46 -9.41
C ILE A 15 -6.72 -28.73 -8.58
N LEU A 16 -7.85 -28.98 -9.23
CA LEU A 16 -9.11 -29.30 -8.55
C LEU A 16 -9.03 -30.60 -7.75
N GLN A 17 -8.33 -31.62 -8.26
CA GLN A 17 -8.11 -32.85 -7.52
C GLN A 17 -7.18 -32.63 -6.33
N GLY A 18 -6.07 -31.89 -6.50
CA GLY A 18 -5.17 -31.54 -5.41
C GLY A 18 -5.88 -30.82 -4.26
N ILE A 19 -6.74 -29.85 -4.58
CA ILE A 19 -7.54 -29.13 -3.57
C ILE A 19 -8.48 -30.08 -2.80
N LYS A 20 -9.09 -31.08 -3.45
CA LYS A 20 -9.93 -32.09 -2.77
C LYS A 20 -9.15 -32.95 -1.79
N GLU A 21 -7.88 -33.21 -2.09
CA GLU A 21 -6.96 -33.96 -1.25
C GLU A 21 -6.27 -33.07 -0.19
N GLY A 22 -6.53 -31.75 -0.22
CA GLY A 22 -5.91 -30.78 0.68
C GLY A 22 -4.46 -30.43 0.32
N LEU A 23 -4.02 -30.78 -0.88
CA LEU A 23 -2.65 -30.59 -1.36
C LEU A 23 -2.56 -29.35 -2.25
N ARG A 24 -1.56 -28.51 -1.97
CA ARG A 24 -1.22 -27.34 -2.79
C ARG A 24 0.04 -27.60 -3.62
N LEU A 25 0.16 -26.94 -4.76
CA LEU A 25 1.31 -27.06 -5.66
C LEU A 25 2.64 -26.66 -5.02
N ASP A 26 2.59 -25.71 -4.09
CA ASP A 26 3.74 -25.17 -3.35
C ASP A 26 4.00 -25.88 -2.03
N ASN A 27 3.31 -27.01 -1.78
CA ASN A 27 3.44 -27.84 -0.59
C ASN A 27 3.22 -27.09 0.75
N ARG A 28 2.43 -26.02 0.72
CA ARG A 28 1.98 -25.28 1.91
C ARG A 28 0.65 -25.83 2.42
N ASP A 29 0.35 -25.60 3.69
CA ASP A 29 -0.97 -25.90 4.23
C ASP A 29 -2.03 -24.93 3.69
N ILE A 30 -3.31 -25.29 3.86
CA ILE A 30 -4.46 -24.54 3.34
C ILE A 30 -4.51 -23.11 3.90
N TYR A 31 -4.10 -22.93 5.15
CA TYR A 31 -4.15 -21.68 5.90
C TYR A 31 -2.82 -20.93 5.94
N ASP A 32 -1.75 -21.51 5.38
CA ASP A 32 -0.43 -20.90 5.42
C ASP A 32 -0.28 -19.76 4.41
N PHE A 33 0.25 -18.64 4.90
CA PHE A 33 0.61 -17.52 4.05
C PHE A 33 1.91 -17.79 3.29
N ARG A 34 2.16 -17.03 2.21
CA ARG A 34 3.47 -17.10 1.52
C ARG A 34 4.52 -16.41 2.38
N GLN A 35 5.78 -16.77 2.17
CA GLN A 35 6.88 -16.08 2.82
C GLN A 35 6.84 -14.59 2.45
N LEU A 36 6.69 -13.75 3.48
CA LEU A 36 6.66 -12.31 3.38
C LEU A 36 8.09 -11.77 3.56
N GLY A 37 8.54 -10.94 2.61
CA GLY A 37 9.77 -10.16 2.72
C GLY A 37 9.45 -8.68 2.55
N ILE A 38 9.99 -7.84 3.43
CA ILE A 38 9.85 -6.38 3.35
C ILE A 38 11.24 -5.79 3.31
N THR A 39 11.53 -5.03 2.25
CA THR A 39 12.80 -4.34 2.05
C THR A 39 12.55 -2.84 1.99
N PHE A 40 13.27 -2.08 2.80
CA PHE A 40 13.18 -0.62 2.78
C PHE A 40 14.27 -0.03 1.88
N GLY A 41 13.92 1.03 1.15
CA GLY A 41 14.89 1.77 0.35
C GLY A 41 15.75 2.73 1.19
N PRO A 42 16.78 3.34 0.58
CA PRO A 42 17.60 4.36 1.26
C PRO A 42 16.80 5.62 1.60
N ASP A 43 15.76 5.92 0.82
CA ASP A 43 14.87 7.05 1.06
C ASP A 43 13.69 6.65 1.95
N TYR A 44 13.36 7.51 2.92
CA TYR A 44 12.15 7.35 3.74
C TYR A 44 10.90 7.24 2.87
N GLY A 45 9.95 6.43 3.34
CA GLY A 45 8.68 6.19 2.66
C GLY A 45 8.76 5.34 1.40
N ARG A 46 9.89 4.67 1.12
CA ARG A 46 9.98 3.62 0.10
C ARG A 46 9.99 2.24 0.75
N SER A 47 9.08 1.36 0.35
CA SER A 47 9.10 -0.05 0.75
C SER A 47 8.80 -0.95 -0.43
N GLU A 48 9.58 -2.02 -0.56
CA GLU A 48 9.35 -3.11 -1.50
C GLU A 48 8.94 -4.35 -0.72
N VAL A 49 7.80 -4.93 -1.09
CA VAL A 49 7.24 -6.12 -0.46
C VAL A 49 7.25 -7.27 -1.44
N THR A 50 7.77 -8.40 -1.00
CA THR A 50 7.81 -9.65 -1.73
C THR A 50 6.93 -10.66 -1.01
N LEU A 51 5.94 -11.21 -1.71
CA LEU A 51 5.06 -12.26 -1.21
C LEU A 51 5.18 -13.49 -2.10
N GLY A 52 6.10 -14.39 -1.75
CA GLY A 52 6.58 -15.39 -2.71
C GLY A 52 7.16 -14.71 -3.94
N ASN A 53 6.56 -14.93 -5.11
CA ASN A 53 6.98 -14.29 -6.36
C ASN A 53 6.27 -12.95 -6.64
N THR A 54 5.18 -12.62 -5.94
CA THR A 54 4.49 -11.34 -6.13
C THR A 54 5.33 -10.21 -5.52
N ARG A 55 5.61 -9.17 -6.30
CA ARG A 55 6.44 -8.03 -5.88
C ARG A 55 5.71 -6.71 -6.07
N VAL A 56 5.65 -5.92 -5.01
CA VAL A 56 4.98 -4.62 -5.00
C VAL A 56 5.89 -3.57 -4.38
N LEU A 57 6.03 -2.44 -5.07
CA LEU A 57 6.76 -1.28 -4.58
C LEU A 57 5.76 -0.20 -4.17
N ALA A 58 5.88 0.31 -2.96
CA ALA A 58 5.14 1.48 -2.51
C ALA A 58 6.08 2.65 -2.23
N LYS A 59 5.68 3.84 -2.65
CA LYS A 59 6.37 5.10 -2.37
C LYS A 59 5.40 6.11 -1.82
N VAL A 60 5.79 6.77 -0.74
CA VAL A 60 5.05 7.88 -0.15
C VAL A 60 5.72 9.20 -0.50
N SER A 61 4.92 10.15 -0.98
CA SER A 61 5.29 11.53 -1.21
C SER A 61 4.38 12.46 -0.41
N CYS A 62 4.89 13.65 -0.07
CA CYS A 62 4.16 14.61 0.74
C CYS A 62 4.38 16.04 0.24
N GLU A 63 3.29 16.78 0.11
CA GLU A 63 3.25 18.14 -0.41
C GLU A 63 2.33 19.00 0.46
N VAL A 64 2.59 20.31 0.53
CA VAL A 64 1.70 21.26 1.21
C VAL A 64 0.67 21.75 0.20
N MET A 65 -0.61 21.55 0.50
CA MET A 65 -1.73 21.99 -0.33
C MET A 65 -2.76 22.77 0.49
N ARG A 66 -3.69 23.45 -0.19
CA ARG A 66 -4.85 24.05 0.47
C ARG A 66 -5.88 22.96 0.77
N PRO A 67 -6.50 22.94 1.96
CA PRO A 67 -7.53 21.96 2.29
C PRO A 67 -8.81 22.18 1.47
N TYR A 68 -9.68 21.17 1.48
CA TYR A 68 -11.04 21.32 0.95
C TYR A 68 -11.86 22.29 1.81
N GLN A 69 -12.76 23.05 1.17
CA GLN A 69 -13.63 24.00 1.86
C GLN A 69 -14.56 23.33 2.87
N ASP A 70 -14.96 22.08 2.59
CA ASP A 70 -15.85 21.31 3.49
C ASP A 70 -15.13 20.85 4.76
N ARG A 71 -13.80 20.67 4.70
CA ARG A 71 -12.98 20.12 5.80
C ARG A 71 -11.65 20.86 5.94
N PRO A 72 -11.68 22.05 6.56
CA PRO A 72 -10.52 22.93 6.60
C PRO A 72 -9.44 22.55 7.62
N ALA A 73 -9.73 21.62 8.52
CA ALA A 73 -8.81 21.14 9.56
C ALA A 73 -8.30 19.71 9.30
N GLU A 74 -8.62 19.11 8.16
CA GLU A 74 -8.17 17.76 7.78
C GLU A 74 -7.15 17.85 6.63
N GLY A 75 -6.07 17.07 6.76
CA GLY A 75 -5.14 16.80 5.68
C GLY A 75 -5.70 15.85 4.63
N MET A 76 -4.99 15.75 3.50
CA MET A 76 -5.42 14.98 2.34
C MET A 76 -4.58 13.72 2.18
N ILE A 77 -5.25 12.61 1.85
CA ILE A 77 -4.60 11.34 1.54
C ILE A 77 -5.11 10.85 0.18
N THR A 78 -4.18 10.67 -0.74
CA THR A 78 -4.45 10.15 -2.09
C THR A 78 -3.69 8.85 -2.28
N LEU A 79 -4.38 7.80 -2.72
CA LEU A 79 -3.75 6.55 -3.10
C LEU A 79 -3.82 6.40 -4.60
N SER A 80 -2.68 6.11 -5.22
CA SER A 80 -2.57 5.78 -6.63
C SER A 80 -2.02 4.37 -6.75
N THR A 81 -2.65 3.56 -7.58
CA THR A 81 -2.17 2.24 -7.95
C THR A 81 -1.85 2.26 -9.43
N GLU A 82 -0.71 1.73 -9.81
CA GLU A 82 -0.30 1.60 -11.20
C GLU A 82 0.07 0.15 -11.51
N MET A 83 -0.73 -0.48 -12.38
CA MET A 83 -0.43 -1.79 -12.92
C MET A 83 0.53 -1.67 -14.11
N SER A 84 1.78 -2.08 -13.90
CA SER A 84 2.79 -2.09 -14.96
C SER A 84 2.56 -3.26 -15.93
N PRO A 85 2.78 -3.08 -17.25
CA PRO A 85 2.83 -4.18 -18.21
C PRO A 85 3.89 -5.25 -17.88
N MET A 86 4.86 -4.91 -17.03
CA MET A 86 5.85 -5.84 -16.51
C MET A 86 5.22 -6.92 -15.61
N ALA A 87 4.25 -6.54 -14.79
CA ALA A 87 3.52 -7.46 -13.92
C ALA A 87 2.30 -8.05 -14.64
N PHE A 88 1.64 -7.25 -15.48
CA PHE A 88 0.41 -7.64 -16.18
C PHE A 88 0.56 -7.43 -17.69
N PRO A 89 0.97 -8.47 -18.44
CA PRO A 89 1.15 -8.35 -19.89
C PRO A 89 -0.12 -7.99 -20.67
N SER A 90 -1.30 -8.25 -20.09
CA SER A 90 -2.62 -7.91 -20.63
C SER A 90 -3.01 -6.44 -20.43
N VAL A 91 -2.32 -5.70 -19.55
CA VAL A 91 -2.64 -4.32 -19.20
C VAL A 91 -1.90 -3.37 -20.13
N GLU A 92 -2.65 -2.42 -20.70
CA GLU A 92 -2.09 -1.33 -21.51
C GLU A 92 -1.72 -0.15 -20.61
N PRO A 93 -0.53 0.45 -20.79
CA PRO A 93 -0.11 1.58 -19.97
C PRO A 93 -1.03 2.79 -20.23
N GLY A 94 -1.54 3.39 -19.15
CA GLY A 94 -2.33 4.62 -19.19
C GLY A 94 -3.85 4.43 -19.24
N ARG A 95 -4.35 3.20 -19.45
CA ARG A 95 -5.77 2.89 -19.27
C ARG A 95 -5.94 1.99 -18.05
N PRO A 96 -6.69 2.43 -17.02
CA PRO A 96 -6.88 1.60 -15.85
C PRO A 96 -7.73 0.37 -16.20
N SER A 97 -7.26 -0.81 -15.80
CA SER A 97 -7.99 -2.06 -15.95
C SER A 97 -9.12 -2.17 -14.91
N GLU A 98 -10.08 -3.06 -15.12
CA GLU A 98 -11.13 -3.30 -14.11
C GLU A 98 -10.54 -3.80 -12.78
N GLU A 99 -9.51 -4.65 -12.86
CA GLU A 99 -8.77 -5.14 -11.70
C GLU A 99 -8.06 -4.01 -10.95
N GLU A 100 -7.41 -3.09 -11.67
CA GLU A 100 -6.75 -1.92 -11.09
C GLU A 100 -7.74 -1.02 -10.34
N ILE A 101 -8.89 -0.75 -10.93
CA ILE A 101 -9.95 0.05 -10.30
C ILE A 101 -10.47 -0.64 -9.03
N LEU A 102 -10.63 -1.97 -9.06
CA LEU A 102 -11.05 -2.75 -7.91
C LEU A 102 -10.00 -2.70 -6.78
N VAL A 103 -8.74 -2.94 -7.10
CA VAL A 103 -7.62 -2.91 -6.15
C VAL A 103 -7.49 -1.52 -5.52
N SER A 104 -7.49 -0.46 -6.35
CA SER A 104 -7.45 0.93 -5.89
C SER A 104 -8.58 1.25 -4.91
N ARG A 105 -9.82 0.86 -5.23
CA ARG A 105 -11.00 1.10 -4.38
C ARG A 105 -10.94 0.30 -3.07
N ILE A 106 -10.44 -0.93 -3.10
CA ILE A 106 -10.28 -1.75 -1.90
C ILE A 106 -9.23 -1.13 -0.98
N LEU A 107 -8.08 -0.73 -1.52
CA LEU A 107 -7.01 -0.06 -0.77
C LEU A 107 -7.48 1.27 -0.18
N GLU A 108 -8.20 2.07 -0.98
CA GLU A 108 -8.76 3.33 -0.51
C GLU A 108 -9.73 3.11 0.65
N LYS A 109 -10.63 2.12 0.54
CA LYS A 109 -11.51 1.75 1.64
C LYS A 109 -10.74 1.25 2.86
N ALA A 110 -9.74 0.39 2.67
CA ALA A 110 -8.96 -0.19 3.75
C ALA A 110 -8.21 0.86 4.55
N ILE A 111 -7.58 1.84 3.88
CA ILE A 111 -6.74 2.85 4.54
C ILE A 111 -7.55 4.06 5.01
N LYS A 112 -8.51 4.56 4.22
CA LYS A 112 -9.31 5.73 4.61
C LYS A 112 -10.38 5.40 5.64
N ARG A 113 -11.06 4.25 5.55
CA ARG A 113 -12.14 3.92 6.51
C ARG A 113 -11.61 3.43 7.85
N SER A 114 -10.42 2.83 7.87
CA SER A 114 -9.77 2.41 9.13
C SER A 114 -9.22 3.57 9.94
N ARG A 115 -9.16 4.79 9.38
CA ARG A 115 -8.46 5.94 9.97
C ARG A 115 -7.02 5.58 10.37
N ALA A 116 -6.35 4.79 9.55
CA ALA A 116 -4.96 4.35 9.81
C ALA A 116 -3.97 5.53 9.87
N ILE A 117 -4.33 6.68 9.31
CA ILE A 117 -3.56 7.93 9.38
C ILE A 117 -4.44 8.98 10.04
N ASP A 118 -3.89 9.69 11.01
CA ASP A 118 -4.52 10.86 11.61
C ASP A 118 -4.51 12.04 10.63
N THR A 119 -5.68 12.37 10.08
CA THR A 119 -5.85 13.48 9.15
C THR A 119 -5.83 14.84 9.84
N GLU A 120 -6.17 14.93 11.13
CA GLU A 120 -6.16 16.20 11.87
C GLU A 120 -4.73 16.63 12.19
N GLY A 121 -3.85 15.67 12.55
CA GLY A 121 -2.41 15.90 12.73
C GLY A 121 -1.64 16.30 11.45
N LEU A 122 -2.30 16.25 10.29
CA LEU A 122 -1.79 16.73 9.01
C LEU A 122 -2.11 18.20 8.72
N CYS A 123 -2.94 18.85 9.54
CA CYS A 123 -3.21 20.28 9.40
C CYS A 123 -2.03 21.14 9.90
N ILE A 124 -1.61 22.13 9.12
CA ILE A 124 -0.56 23.09 9.51
C ILE A 124 -1.22 24.40 9.96
N VAL A 125 -2.01 25.01 9.06
CA VAL A 125 -2.83 26.20 9.32
C VAL A 125 -4.22 25.93 8.76
N ALA A 126 -5.22 25.91 9.64
CA ALA A 126 -6.61 25.63 9.25
C ALA A 126 -7.07 26.60 8.16
N ASN A 127 -7.84 26.10 7.18
CA ASN A 127 -8.28 26.82 5.97
C ASN A 127 -7.19 27.25 4.97
N GLU A 128 -5.90 27.18 5.29
CA GLU A 128 -4.85 27.71 4.43
C GLU A 128 -3.88 26.64 3.94
N LYS A 129 -3.26 25.88 4.85
CA LYS A 129 -2.18 24.95 4.53
C LYS A 129 -2.35 23.64 5.29
N VAL A 130 -2.47 22.55 4.55
CA VAL A 130 -2.51 21.20 5.08
C VAL A 130 -1.53 20.30 4.32
N TRP A 131 -1.10 19.23 4.97
CA TRP A 131 -0.33 18.20 4.32
C TRP A 131 -1.21 17.33 3.43
N SER A 132 -0.72 17.11 2.22
CA SER A 132 -1.24 16.13 1.27
C SER A 132 -0.24 14.99 1.16
N ILE A 133 -0.64 13.81 1.62
CA ILE A 133 0.15 12.58 1.50
C ILE A 133 -0.37 11.81 0.28
N ARG A 134 0.53 11.45 -0.62
CA ARG A 134 0.26 10.57 -1.75
C ARG A 134 1.02 9.26 -1.58
N VAL A 135 0.31 8.15 -1.71
CA VAL A 135 0.87 6.80 -1.70
C VAL A 135 0.74 6.23 -3.10
N ASP A 136 1.86 6.04 -3.77
CA ASP A 136 1.93 5.44 -5.10
C ASP A 136 2.38 3.99 -4.97
N ILE A 137 1.57 3.08 -5.50
CA ILE A 137 1.77 1.63 -5.43
C ILE A 137 1.99 1.12 -6.85
N HIS A 138 3.16 0.55 -7.08
CA HIS A 138 3.56 -0.01 -8.37
C HIS A 138 3.69 -1.53 -8.26
N PHE A 139 2.98 -2.24 -9.13
CA PHE A 139 3.07 -3.68 -9.24
C PHE A 139 4.26 -4.05 -10.13
N LEU A 140 5.21 -4.79 -9.56
CA LEU A 140 6.42 -5.22 -10.27
C LEU A 140 6.27 -6.64 -10.84
N ASP A 141 5.67 -7.54 -10.07
CA ASP A 141 5.47 -8.93 -10.46
C ASP A 141 4.14 -9.45 -9.90
N HIS A 142 3.43 -10.28 -10.67
CA HIS A 142 2.11 -10.79 -10.34
C HIS A 142 2.07 -12.33 -10.34
N ASP A 143 2.02 -12.91 -9.15
CA ASP A 143 1.82 -14.34 -8.92
C ASP A 143 0.67 -14.56 -7.93
N GLY A 144 -0.44 -13.84 -8.12
CA GLY A 144 -1.59 -13.87 -7.21
C GLY A 144 -1.44 -13.06 -5.91
N ASN A 145 -2.51 -13.01 -5.11
CA ASN A 145 -2.66 -12.25 -3.87
C ASN A 145 -2.11 -10.81 -3.88
N ILE A 146 -2.49 -10.03 -4.90
CA ILE A 146 -2.00 -8.67 -5.12
C ILE A 146 -2.48 -7.70 -4.04
N ILE A 147 -3.73 -7.85 -3.60
CA ILE A 147 -4.39 -6.91 -2.68
C ILE A 147 -3.65 -6.91 -1.33
N ASP A 148 -3.37 -8.08 -0.78
CA ASP A 148 -2.65 -8.19 0.50
C ASP A 148 -1.23 -7.63 0.38
N ALA A 149 -0.52 -7.97 -0.70
CA ALA A 149 0.82 -7.44 -0.95
C ALA A 149 0.81 -5.90 -1.07
N ALA A 150 -0.20 -5.32 -1.73
CA ALA A 150 -0.37 -3.88 -1.86
C ALA A 150 -0.71 -3.21 -0.51
N CYS A 151 -1.58 -3.82 0.29
CA CYS A 151 -1.91 -3.33 1.64
C CYS A 151 -0.67 -3.30 2.53
N ILE A 152 0.09 -4.40 2.56
CA ILE A 152 1.32 -4.49 3.36
C ILE A 152 2.34 -3.48 2.87
N ALA A 153 2.51 -3.32 1.56
CA ALA A 153 3.43 -2.34 0.98
C ALA A 153 3.02 -0.90 1.35
N ALA A 154 1.74 -0.55 1.20
CA ALA A 154 1.25 0.78 1.54
C ALA A 154 1.45 1.12 3.03
N ILE A 155 1.10 0.19 3.93
CA ILE A 155 1.26 0.41 5.37
C ILE A 155 2.74 0.46 5.77
N SER A 156 3.57 -0.43 5.20
CA SER A 156 5.02 -0.43 5.45
C SER A 156 5.67 0.87 4.98
N ALA A 157 5.27 1.38 3.81
CA ALA A 157 5.76 2.64 3.29
C ALA A 157 5.33 3.83 4.15
N LEU A 158 4.07 3.85 4.59
CA LEU A 158 3.54 4.89 5.49
C LEU A 158 4.23 4.87 6.86
N ALA A 159 4.50 3.69 7.42
CA ALA A 159 5.22 3.56 8.69
C ALA A 159 6.70 3.97 8.56
N HIS A 160 7.32 3.71 7.40
CA HIS A 160 8.70 4.12 7.12
C HIS A 160 8.83 5.61 6.72
N PHE A 161 7.73 6.25 6.33
CA PHE A 161 7.75 7.64 5.89
C PHE A 161 7.98 8.59 7.05
N ARG A 162 8.86 9.58 6.83
CA ARG A 162 9.09 10.67 7.78
C ARG A 162 8.74 11.99 7.11
N ARG A 163 7.80 12.70 7.72
CA ARG A 163 7.41 14.04 7.29
C ARG A 163 8.52 15.03 7.66
N PRO A 164 8.84 16.00 6.80
CA PRO A 164 9.74 17.08 7.17
C PRO A 164 9.12 17.97 8.26
N ASP A 165 9.94 18.47 9.16
CA ASP A 165 9.50 19.39 10.21
C ASP A 165 9.14 20.76 9.62
N ILE A 166 8.15 21.40 10.24
CA ILE A 166 7.73 22.75 9.88
C ILE A 166 7.77 23.61 11.13
N THR A 167 8.26 24.83 10.97
CA THR A 167 8.06 25.91 11.93
C THR A 167 7.14 26.95 11.33
N VAL A 168 6.02 27.23 12.00
CA VAL A 168 5.08 28.27 11.60
C VAL A 168 5.41 29.52 12.42
N ILE A 169 5.76 30.62 11.75
CA ILE A 169 6.02 31.92 12.39
C ILE A 169 4.99 32.90 11.83
N GLY A 170 3.92 33.15 12.57
CA GLY A 170 2.81 33.98 12.09
C GLY A 170 2.10 33.32 10.89
N GLU A 171 1.97 34.05 9.78
CA GLU A 171 1.38 33.58 8.51
C GLU A 171 2.42 32.92 7.57
N GLU A 172 3.72 33.11 7.85
CA GLU A 172 4.79 32.50 7.06
C GLU A 172 5.12 31.09 7.59
N VAL A 173 5.03 30.12 6.67
CA VAL A 173 5.35 28.72 6.95
C VAL A 173 6.74 28.46 6.39
N THR A 174 7.74 28.36 7.26
CA THR A 174 9.09 27.97 6.86
C THR A 174 9.25 26.46 7.06
N ILE A 175 9.47 25.74 5.95
CA ILE A 175 9.76 24.31 5.98
C ILE A 175 11.23 24.17 6.39
N VAL A 176 11.48 23.72 7.61
CA VAL A 176 12.82 23.41 8.08
C VAL A 176 13.06 21.95 7.76
N LEU A 177 13.88 21.68 6.74
CA LEU A 177 14.33 20.32 6.43
C LEU A 177 15.32 19.85 7.52
N SER A 178 14.80 19.56 8.72
CA SER A 178 15.58 18.91 9.76
C SER A 178 15.83 17.48 9.32
N LYS A 179 17.10 17.14 9.07
CA LYS A 179 17.52 15.78 8.70
C LYS A 179 17.44 14.77 9.84
N ASN A 180 16.95 15.16 11.02
CA ASN A 180 16.88 14.26 12.16
C ASN A 180 15.74 14.66 13.11
N LEU A 181 14.65 13.90 13.05
CA LEU A 181 13.91 13.53 14.25
C LEU A 181 13.41 12.09 14.10
N LEU A 182 13.82 11.25 15.05
CA LEU A 182 13.25 9.94 15.30
C LEU A 182 11.81 10.17 15.76
N PHE A 183 10.87 10.32 14.83
CA PHE A 183 9.46 10.16 15.17
C PHE A 183 9.22 8.66 15.35
N GLU A 184 9.12 8.26 16.61
CA GLU A 184 8.50 7.01 17.03
C GLU A 184 7.05 7.02 16.54
N ILE A 185 6.82 6.55 15.31
CA ILE A 185 5.54 5.91 15.02
C ILE A 185 5.66 4.56 15.71
N TYR A 186 5.19 4.56 16.96
CA TYR A 186 5.27 3.46 17.90
C TYR A 186 4.87 2.14 17.25
N ALA A 187 5.49 1.08 17.78
CA ALA A 187 5.24 -0.33 17.53
C ALA A 187 3.76 -0.78 17.61
N SER A 188 2.79 0.11 17.88
CA SER A 188 1.35 -0.17 17.92
C SER A 188 0.79 -0.63 16.57
N VAL A 189 1.22 -0.06 15.43
CA VAL A 189 0.71 -0.51 14.10
C VAL A 189 1.33 -1.85 13.67
N LEU A 190 2.58 -2.12 14.06
CA LEU A 190 3.24 -3.42 13.86
C LEU A 190 2.66 -4.50 14.78
N LEU A 191 2.29 -4.15 16.02
CA LEU A 191 1.56 -5.01 16.96
C LEU A 191 0.10 -5.23 16.57
N GLU A 192 -0.57 -4.24 15.96
CA GLU A 192 -1.93 -4.41 15.44
C GLU A 192 -1.93 -5.21 14.14
N LEU A 193 -0.94 -5.07 13.25
CA LEU A 193 -0.84 -5.96 12.08
C LEU A 193 -0.51 -7.40 12.49
N THR A 194 0.38 -7.62 13.46
CA THR A 194 0.59 -8.99 13.99
C THR A 194 -0.62 -9.52 14.75
N ASN A 195 -1.36 -8.70 15.51
CA ASN A 195 -2.60 -9.13 16.18
C ASN A 195 -3.78 -9.33 15.23
N ILE A 196 -3.94 -8.52 14.18
CA ILE A 196 -4.98 -8.71 13.14
C ILE A 196 -4.69 -10.00 12.35
N TYR A 197 -3.43 -10.29 12.05
CA TYR A 197 -3.04 -11.56 11.42
C TYR A 197 -3.16 -12.76 12.36
N LEU A 198 -2.91 -12.62 13.68
CA LEU A 198 -3.13 -13.69 14.66
C LEU A 198 -4.61 -13.93 15.02
N LEU A 199 -5.45 -12.89 15.02
CA LEU A 199 -6.89 -12.99 15.29
C LEU A 199 -7.71 -13.48 14.09
N ALA A 200 -7.21 -13.29 12.86
CA ALA A 200 -7.84 -13.87 11.67
C ALA A 200 -7.64 -15.40 11.54
N PHE A 201 -6.78 -16.00 12.36
CA PHE A 201 -6.41 -17.43 12.32
C PHE A 201 -6.55 -18.16 13.67
N ASN A 202 -7.41 -17.67 14.58
CA ASN A 202 -7.90 -18.45 15.73
C ASN A 202 -9.44 -18.45 15.77
#